data_AF-A0A8T4N280-F1
#
_entry.id   AF-A0A8T4N280-F1
#
_cell.length_a   1.000
_cell.length_b   1.000
_cell.length_c   1.000
_cell.angle_alpha   90.00
_cell.angle_beta   90.00
_cell.angle_gamma   90.00
#
_symmetry.space_group_name_H-M   'P 1'
#
loop_
_entity.id
_entity.type
_entity.pdbx_description
1 polymer ?
#
loop_
_entity_poly.entity_id
_entity_poly.type
_entity_poly.pdbx_seq_one_letter_code
_entity_poly.pdbx_strand_id
1 'polypeptide(L)'
;MEKANIEKNGFLLRAVFCEKCHSRQIHPVDEERYNKFINLKNKEFRVKMRLVGNSYAVSIPKEIVSFIKVHERIMNDMVRLCFDQADKLSLNFNNVLEGEKE
;
A
#
# COMPACT_ATOMS: atom_id res chain seq x y z
N MET A 1 0.78 -31.26 -4.81
CA MET A 1 0.78 -29.89 -4.25
C MET A 1 1.39 -29.00 -5.31
N GLU A 2 0.55 -28.29 -6.03
CA GLU A 2 1.00 -27.40 -7.10
C GLU A 2 1.20 -26.00 -6.54
N LYS A 3 2.28 -25.34 -6.97
CA LYS A 3 2.52 -23.94 -6.61
C LYS A 3 1.69 -23.08 -7.55
N ALA A 4 0.80 -22.27 -7.00
CA ALA A 4 0.00 -21.32 -7.74
C ALA A 4 0.26 -19.91 -7.22
N ASN A 5 0.32 -18.94 -8.11
CA ASN A 5 0.31 -17.52 -7.74
C ASN A 5 -1.09 -17.00 -7.99
N ILE A 6 -1.67 -16.30 -7.01
CA ILE A 6 -2.97 -15.66 -7.18
C ILE A 6 -2.81 -14.16 -6.98
N GLU A 7 -3.27 -13.43 -7.97
CA GLU A 7 -3.34 -11.98 -7.93
C GLU A 7 -4.63 -11.54 -7.21
N LYS A 8 -4.50 -10.70 -6.17
CA LYS A 8 -5.64 -10.14 -5.44
C LYS A 8 -5.34 -8.70 -5.01
N ASN A 9 -6.13 -7.74 -5.48
CA ASN A 9 -5.95 -6.31 -5.20
C ASN A 9 -4.52 -5.79 -5.50
N GLY A 10 -3.89 -6.31 -6.56
CA GLY A 10 -2.51 -5.97 -6.93
C GLY A 10 -1.42 -6.70 -6.13
N PHE A 11 -1.78 -7.58 -5.19
CA PHE A 11 -0.83 -8.45 -4.48
C PHE A 11 -0.73 -9.81 -5.18
N LEU A 12 0.50 -10.23 -5.48
CA LEU A 12 0.81 -11.61 -5.89
C LEU A 12 0.99 -12.48 -4.64
N LEU A 13 -0.01 -13.31 -4.36
CA LEU A 13 -0.01 -14.22 -3.21
C LEU A 13 0.45 -15.60 -3.65
N ARG A 14 1.45 -16.15 -2.96
CA ARG A 14 1.89 -17.52 -3.19
C ARG A 14 0.91 -18.46 -2.49
N ALA A 15 0.43 -19.46 -3.21
CA ALA A 15 -0.43 -20.48 -2.66
C ALA A 15 0.03 -21.87 -3.11
N VAL A 16 -0.36 -22.86 -2.33
CA VAL A 16 -0.25 -24.25 -2.69
C VAL A 16 -1.64 -24.81 -2.89
N PHE A 17 -1.86 -25.41 -4.05
CA PHE A 17 -3.10 -26.09 -4.40
C PHE A 17 -2.96 -27.60 -4.20
N CYS A 18 -3.94 -28.20 -3.55
CA CYS A 18 -4.06 -29.64 -3.39
C CYS A 18 -5.13 -30.17 -4.34
N GLU A 19 -4.74 -30.88 -5.39
CA GLU A 19 -5.69 -31.50 -6.35
C GLU A 19 -6.59 -32.56 -5.70
N LYS A 20 -6.08 -33.27 -4.69
CA LYS A 20 -6.83 -34.34 -4.00
C LYS A 20 -7.92 -33.82 -3.08
N CYS A 21 -7.71 -32.64 -2.52
CA CYS A 21 -8.53 -32.11 -1.43
C CYS A 21 -9.18 -30.75 -1.75
N HIS A 22 -8.92 -30.22 -2.96
CA HIS A 22 -9.38 -28.90 -3.45
C HIS A 22 -9.09 -27.73 -2.50
N SER A 23 -8.26 -27.96 -1.48
CA SER A 23 -7.90 -26.94 -0.50
C SER A 23 -6.80 -26.07 -1.08
N ARG A 24 -6.97 -24.77 -0.88
CA ARG A 24 -6.01 -23.75 -1.28
C ARG A 24 -5.44 -23.14 -0.02
N GLN A 25 -4.14 -23.33 0.18
CA GLN A 25 -3.42 -22.77 1.32
C GLN A 25 -2.54 -21.64 0.83
N ILE A 26 -2.80 -20.42 1.31
CA ILE A 26 -1.96 -19.25 1.02
C ILE A 26 -0.76 -19.30 1.97
N HIS A 27 0.40 -18.85 1.50
CA HIS A 27 1.58 -18.75 2.36
C HIS A 27 1.27 -17.81 3.55
N PRO A 28 1.52 -18.22 4.80
CA PRO A 28 1.05 -17.50 5.99
C PRO A 28 1.59 -16.07 6.08
N VAL A 29 2.83 -15.84 5.64
CA VAL A 29 3.43 -14.48 5.60
C VAL A 29 2.72 -13.57 4.60
N ASP A 30 2.28 -14.10 3.47
CA ASP A 30 1.62 -13.32 2.41
C ASP A 30 0.17 -13.02 2.83
N GLU A 31 -0.50 -13.97 3.48
CA GLU A 31 -1.82 -13.81 4.09
C GLU A 31 -1.83 -12.74 5.20
N GLU A 32 -0.86 -12.78 6.12
CA GLU A 32 -0.75 -11.80 7.20
C GLU A 32 -0.58 -10.38 6.65
N ARG A 33 0.25 -10.21 5.61
CA ARG A 33 0.45 -8.91 4.93
C ARG A 33 -0.83 -8.42 4.25
N TYR A 34 -1.52 -9.31 3.55
CA TYR A 34 -2.78 -8.98 2.88
C TYR A 34 -3.86 -8.57 3.89
N ASN A 35 -3.93 -9.26 5.03
CA ASN A 35 -4.84 -8.90 6.12
C ASN A 35 -4.50 -7.53 6.72
N LYS A 36 -3.22 -7.21 6.92
CA LYS A 36 -2.78 -5.86 7.34
C LYS A 36 -3.21 -4.78 6.34
N PHE A 37 -3.09 -5.05 5.03
CA PHE A 37 -3.56 -4.12 3.99
C PHE A 37 -5.07 -3.88 4.07
N ILE A 38 -5.88 -4.94 4.17
CA ILE A 38 -7.34 -4.80 4.28
C ILE A 38 -7.72 -3.99 5.51
N ASN A 39 -7.10 -4.28 6.66
CA ASN A 39 -7.37 -3.57 7.90
C ASN A 39 -7.08 -2.08 7.79
N LEU A 40 -5.96 -1.71 7.15
CA LEU A 40 -5.62 -0.31 6.89
C LEU A 40 -6.57 0.35 5.89
N LYS A 41 -6.95 -0.35 4.82
CA LYS A 41 -7.87 0.16 3.79
C LYS A 41 -9.25 0.48 4.35
N ASN A 42 -9.74 -0.34 5.29
CA ASN A 42 -11.07 -0.17 5.88
C ASN A 42 -11.09 0.79 7.08
N LYS A 43 -9.93 1.25 7.52
CA LYS A 43 -9.80 2.10 8.71
C LYS A 43 -9.84 3.57 8.32
N GLU A 44 -10.81 4.30 8.87
CA GLU A 44 -10.88 5.76 8.73
C GLU A 44 -9.96 6.42 9.76
N PHE A 45 -9.09 7.32 9.30
CA PHE A 45 -8.20 8.10 10.16
C PHE A 45 -8.65 9.55 10.22
N ARG A 46 -9.07 10.00 11.39
CA ARG A 46 -9.42 11.41 11.63
C ARG A 46 -8.18 12.19 12.05
N VAL A 47 -7.66 13.00 11.15
CA VAL A 47 -6.45 13.81 11.33
C VAL A 47 -6.76 15.29 11.17
N LYS A 48 -6.00 16.15 11.84
CA LYS A 48 -6.17 17.61 11.77
C LYS A 48 -5.19 18.20 10.76
N MET A 49 -5.70 19.07 9.89
CA MET A 49 -4.86 19.96 9.08
C MET A 49 -4.19 21.01 9.97
N ARG A 50 -2.95 21.38 9.64
CA ARG A 50 -2.19 22.41 10.34
C ARG A 50 -1.57 23.35 9.32
N LEU A 51 -1.51 24.64 9.64
CA LEU A 51 -0.79 25.61 8.85
C LEU A 51 0.72 25.48 9.14
N VAL A 52 1.53 25.37 8.08
CA VAL A 52 2.99 25.32 8.12
C VAL A 52 3.51 26.27 7.05
N GLY A 53 4.04 27.42 7.49
CA GLY A 53 4.39 28.52 6.59
C GLY A 53 3.17 28.97 5.78
N ASN A 54 3.30 28.97 4.45
CA ASN A 54 2.23 29.34 3.52
C ASN A 54 1.43 28.13 3.01
N SER A 55 1.51 26.97 3.68
CA SER A 55 0.90 25.72 3.23
C SER A 55 0.13 25.02 4.35
N TYR A 56 -0.81 24.15 3.98
CA TYR A 56 -1.43 23.23 4.93
C TYR A 56 -0.75 21.87 4.89
N ALA A 57 -0.49 21.31 6.06
CA ALA A 57 0.04 19.97 6.25
C ALA A 57 -0.98 19.07 6.96
N VAL A 58 -0.99 17.80 6.58
CA VAL A 58 -1.74 16.74 7.27
C VAL A 58 -0.75 15.73 7.83
N SER A 59 -0.92 15.38 9.10
CA SER A 59 -0.11 14.31 9.71
C SER A 59 -0.57 12.95 9.19
N ILE A 60 0.30 12.24 8.47
CA ILE A 60 0.05 10.86 8.06
C ILE A 60 0.37 9.93 9.26
N PRO A 61 -0.58 9.12 9.74
CA PRO A 61 -0.33 8.18 10.83
C PRO A 61 0.84 7.23 10.53
N LYS A 62 1.67 6.98 11.56
CA LYS A 62 2.84 6.09 11.45
C LYS A 62 2.48 4.68 10.96
N GLU A 63 1.28 4.20 11.24
CA GLU A 63 0.81 2.89 10.81
C GLU A 63 0.79 2.75 9.27
N ILE A 64 0.28 3.79 8.58
CA ILE A 64 0.26 3.85 7.11
C ILE A 64 1.70 3.90 6.61
N VAL A 65 2.51 4.80 7.16
CA VAL A 65 3.91 4.97 6.75
C VAL A 65 4.72 3.70 6.98
N SER A 66 4.50 2.99 8.09
CA SER A 66 5.17 1.72 8.39
C SER A 66 4.78 0.62 7.42
N PHE A 67 3.50 0.54 7.03
CA PHE A 67 3.06 -0.41 6.02
C PHE A 67 3.72 -0.15 4.66
N ILE A 68 3.78 1.12 4.24
CA ILE A 68 4.44 1.51 2.99
C ILE A 68 5.97 1.31 3.11
N LYS A 69 6.58 1.60 4.26
CA LYS A 69 8.03 1.43 4.52
C LYS A 69 8.53 0.00 4.46
N VAL A 70 7.66 -0.96 4.80
CA VAL A 70 7.96 -2.40 4.63
C VAL A 70 8.09 -2.73 3.14
N HIS A 71 7.47 -1.95 2.27
CA HIS A 71 7.50 -2.13 0.82
C HIS A 71 8.62 -1.32 0.15
N GLU A 72 8.86 -0.08 0.57
CA GLU A 72 9.83 0.84 -0.05
C GLU A 72 10.54 1.68 1.01
N ARG A 73 11.83 2.02 0.82
CA ARG A 73 12.64 2.81 1.77
C ARG A 73 12.23 4.30 1.80
N ILE A 74 10.94 4.60 1.94
CA ILE A 74 10.39 5.95 1.90
C ILE A 74 10.66 6.65 3.23
N MET A 75 11.85 7.24 3.30
CA MET A 75 12.21 8.27 4.27
C MET A 75 12.79 9.42 3.46
N ASN A 76 12.05 10.53 3.39
CA ASN A 76 12.43 11.78 2.71
C ASN A 76 12.23 11.85 1.19
N ASP A 77 11.54 10.89 0.58
CA ASP A 77 11.25 10.93 -0.86
C ASP A 77 10.12 11.92 -1.20
N MET A 78 10.21 12.55 -2.36
CA MET A 78 9.15 13.41 -2.88
C MET A 78 7.93 12.58 -3.29
N VAL A 79 6.74 13.04 -2.91
CA VAL A 79 5.47 12.40 -3.23
C VAL A 79 4.69 13.21 -4.26
N ARG A 80 3.87 12.56 -5.07
CA ARG A 80 3.00 13.23 -6.04
C ARG A 80 1.63 13.48 -5.42
N LEU A 81 1.23 14.75 -5.32
CA LEU A 81 -0.10 15.16 -4.89
C LEU A 81 -0.91 15.60 -6.13
N CYS A 82 -2.12 15.06 -6.30
CA CYS A 82 -3.04 15.45 -7.37
C CYS A 82 -4.42 15.78 -6.80
N PHE A 83 -5.06 16.82 -7.34
CA PHE A 83 -6.47 17.12 -7.07
C PHE A 83 -7.31 16.29 -8.05
N ASP A 84 -7.92 15.23 -7.53
CA ASP A 84 -8.60 14.19 -8.32
C ASP A 84 -10.07 14.58 -8.54
N GLN A 85 -10.74 15.02 -7.48
CA GLN A 85 -12.14 15.48 -7.50
C GLN A 85 -12.28 16.71 -6.60
N ALA A 86 -13.42 17.41 -6.69
CA ALA A 86 -13.67 18.67 -5.99
C ALA A 86 -13.41 18.61 -4.47
N ASP A 87 -13.50 17.44 -3.86
CA ASP A 87 -13.32 17.17 -2.44
C ASP A 87 -12.21 16.12 -2.15
N LYS A 88 -11.46 15.69 -3.17
CA LYS A 88 -10.54 14.57 -3.07
C LYS A 88 -9.14 14.91 -3.57
N LEU A 89 -8.18 14.79 -2.66
CA LEU A 89 -6.76 14.79 -2.97
C LEU A 89 -6.23 13.36 -2.98
N SER A 90 -5.43 13.04 -3.99
CA SER A 90 -4.74 11.77 -4.12
C SER A 90 -3.24 11.97 -3.90
N LEU A 91 -2.67 11.22 -2.95
CA LEU A 91 -1.24 11.15 -2.69
C LEU A 91 -0.69 9.83 -3.22
N ASN A 92 0.25 9.92 -4.15
CA ASN A 92 0.96 8.76 -4.67
C ASN A 92 2.41 8.75 -4.18
N PHE A 93 2.79 7.61 -3.59
CA PHE A 93 4.10 7.37 -2.98
C PHE A 93 5.08 6.64 -3.91
N ASN A 94 4.65 6.22 -5.11
CA ASN A 94 5.54 5.57 -6.06
C ASN A 94 6.69 6.52 -6.43
N ASN A 95 7.91 6.07 -6.14
CA ASN A 95 9.14 6.73 -6.55
C ASN A 95 9.10 6.93 -8.08
N VAL A 96 9.44 8.14 -8.51
CA VAL A 96 9.71 8.45 -9.90
C VAL A 96 10.97 7.67 -10.30
N LEU A 97 10.81 6.44 -10.81
CA LEU A 97 11.78 5.82 -11.69
C LEU A 97 11.46 6.23 -13.13
N GLU A 98 11.50 7.52 -13.43
CA GLU A 98 11.50 8.01 -14.80
C GLU A 98 12.63 9.02 -14.97
N GLY A 99 13.71 8.57 -15.62
CA GLY A 99 14.61 9.47 -16.34
C GLY A 99 16.12 9.27 -16.19
N GLU A 100 16.66 8.14 -16.63
CA GLU A 100 17.92 8.15 -17.42
C GLU A 100 17.72 7.21 -18.63
N LYS A 101 17.04 7.75 -19.64
CA LYS A 101 17.19 7.33 -21.03
C LYS A 101 17.21 8.60 -21.88
N GLU A 102 18.40 9.16 -22.02
CA GLU A 102 18.81 9.85 -23.25
C GLU A 102 19.73 8.91 -24.04
#